data_AF-A0A6Y6EU86-F1
#
_entry.id   AF-A0A6Y6EU86-F1
#
_cell.length_a   1.000
_cell.length_b   1.000
_cell.length_c   1.000
_cell.angle_alpha   90.00
_cell.angle_beta   90.00
_cell.angle_gamma   90.00
#
_symmetry.space_group_name_H-M   'P 1'
#
loop_
_entity.id
_entity.type
_entity.pdbx_description
1 polymer ?
#
loop_
_entity_poly.entity_id
_entity_poly.type
_entity_poly.pdbx_seq_one_letter_code
_entity_poly.pdbx_strand_id
1 'polypeptide(L)' 'MKLNDKPRQLAVPFASTGDKNNIPDKATQQTKESGNAAYDSGFPPVTMTPISAGGIPPHGKDF' A
#
# COMPACT_ATOMS: atom_id res chain seq x y z
N MET A 1 32.18 -5.26 2.38
CA MET A 1 31.42 -4.01 2.44
C MET A 1 32.31 -2.98 3.12
N LYS A 2 32.68 -1.88 2.44
CA LYS A 2 33.46 -0.80 3.07
C LYS A 2 32.50 0.07 3.89
N LEU A 3 33.02 0.74 4.92
CA LEU A 3 32.24 1.60 5.82
C LEU A 3 31.47 2.72 5.08
N ASN A 4 31.93 3.10 3.87
CA ASN A 4 31.35 4.15 3.05
C ASN A 4 30.39 3.64 1.95
N ASP A 5 30.11 2.34 1.88
CA ASP A 5 29.15 1.76 0.92
C ASP A 5 27.70 1.81 1.44
N LYS A 6 27.39 2.73 2.36
CA LYS A 6 26.06 2.87 2.96
C LYS A 6 25.11 3.54 1.96
N PRO A 7 23.95 2.93 1.66
CA PRO A 7 22.92 3.57 0.87
C PRO A 7 22.49 4.92 1.46
N ARG A 8 22.18 5.89 0.59
CA ARG A 8 21.65 7.20 1.01
C ARG A 8 20.47 7.00 1.95
N GLN A 9 20.56 7.57 3.16
CA GLN A 9 19.44 7.62 4.09
C GLN A 9 18.56 8.83 3.78
N LEU A 10 17.25 8.63 3.85
CA LEU A 10 16.29 9.71 3.81
C LEU A 10 16.24 10.37 5.20
N ALA A 11 16.39 11.69 5.26
CA ALA A 11 16.29 12.45 6.50
C ALA A 11 14.83 12.61 6.98
N VAL A 12 13.87 12.31 6.10
CA VAL A 12 12.43 12.38 6.39
C VAL A 12 11.75 11.08 5.99
N PRO A 13 10.68 10.66 6.71
CA PRO A 13 9.85 9.55 6.28
C PRO A 13 9.27 9.81 4.89
N PHE A 14 9.11 8.74 4.11
CA PHE A 14 8.40 8.80 2.85
C PHE A 14 6.97 9.33 3.07
N ALA A 15 6.54 10.28 2.22
CA ALA A 15 5.20 10.86 2.25
C ALA A 15 4.73 11.32 3.66
N SER A 16 5.63 11.96 4.41
CA SER A 16 5.34 12.47 5.77
C SER A 16 4.09 13.36 5.82
N THR A 17 3.85 14.17 4.79
CA THR A 17 2.67 15.04 4.62
C THR A 17 1.70 14.55 3.54
N GLY A 18 1.89 13.33 3.01
CA GLY A 18 1.02 12.77 1.99
C GLY A 18 -0.32 12.27 2.56
N ASP A 19 -1.34 12.21 1.70
CA ASP A 19 -2.61 11.57 2.02
C ASP A 19 -2.40 10.08 2.29
N LYS A 20 -3.02 9.59 3.38
CA LYS A 20 -2.91 8.19 3.82
C LYS A 20 -4.28 7.59 4.04
N ASN A 21 -4.43 6.34 3.63
CA ASN A 21 -5.58 5.52 4.01
C ASN A 21 -5.35 4.93 5.39
N ASN A 22 -6.44 4.69 6.12
CA ASN A 22 -6.38 3.82 7.28
C ASN A 22 -6.17 2.37 6.81
N ILE A 23 -5.09 1.74 7.26
CA ILE A 23 -4.76 0.34 6.96
C ILE A 23 -5.10 -0.48 8.22
N PRO A 24 -6.20 -1.25 8.23
CA PRO A 24 -6.55 -2.07 9.39
C PRO A 24 -5.61 -3.29 9.52
N ASP A 25 -5.52 -3.82 10.74
CA ASP A 25 -4.73 -5.04 11.00
C ASP A 25 -5.26 -6.26 10.26
N LYS A 26 -6.59 -6.35 10.12
CA LYS A 26 -7.31 -7.46 9.49
C LYS A 26 -8.15 -6.98 8.32
N ALA A 27 -8.13 -7.72 7.22
CA ALA A 27 -9.05 -7.46 6.12
C ALA A 27 -10.51 -7.71 6.53
N THR A 28 -11.40 -6.82 6.08
CA THR A 28 -12.85 -6.96 6.17
C THR A 28 -13.43 -7.21 4.78
N GLN A 29 -14.73 -7.52 4.69
CA GLN A 29 -15.39 -7.57 3.38
C GLN A 29 -15.31 -6.21 2.68
N GLN A 30 -15.56 -5.12 3.41
CA GLN A 30 -15.50 -3.77 2.86
C GLN A 30 -14.12 -3.46 2.28
N THR A 31 -13.03 -3.73 3.02
CA THR A 31 -11.68 -3.42 2.52
C THR A 31 -11.32 -4.23 1.27
N LYS A 32 -11.81 -5.47 1.17
CA LYS A 32 -11.61 -6.31 -0.02
C LYS A 32 -12.35 -5.78 -1.24
N GLU A 33 -13.58 -5.32 -1.06
CA GLU A 33 -14.43 -4.81 -2.14
C GLU A 33 -14.01 -3.41 -2.60
N SER A 34 -13.50 -2.57 -1.70
CA SER A 34 -13.06 -1.21 -2.01
C SER A 34 -11.60 -1.12 -2.50
N GLY A 35 -10.86 -2.23 -2.54
CA GLY A 35 -9.46 -2.24 -2.95
C GLY A 35 -8.47 -1.73 -1.90
N ASN A 36 -8.88 -1.63 -0.63
CA ASN A 36 -8.01 -1.18 0.47
C ASN A 36 -7.10 -2.31 0.98
N ALA A 37 -5.85 -1.97 1.28
CA ALA A 37 -4.93 -2.90 1.91
C ALA A 37 -5.25 -3.16 3.40
N ALA A 38 -4.80 -4.30 3.92
CA ALA A 38 -4.75 -4.60 5.35
C ALA A 38 -3.39 -5.22 5.72
N TYR A 39 -2.95 -5.10 6.97
CA TYR A 39 -1.61 -5.59 7.36
C TYR A 39 -1.47 -7.12 7.28
N ASP A 40 -2.53 -7.88 7.51
CA ASP A 40 -2.50 -9.34 7.46
C ASP A 40 -2.49 -9.94 6.04
N SER A 41 -2.94 -9.18 5.05
CA SER A 41 -3.26 -9.72 3.71
C SER A 41 -2.80 -8.85 2.55
N GLY A 42 -2.31 -7.63 2.81
CA GLY A 42 -1.87 -6.69 1.77
C GLY A 42 -3.03 -6.22 0.90
N PHE A 43 -2.75 -5.98 -0.39
CA PHE A 43 -3.76 -5.57 -1.36
C PHE A 43 -4.69 -6.73 -1.76
N PRO A 44 -6.02 -6.52 -1.83
CA PRO A 44 -6.95 -7.56 -2.22
C PRO A 44 -6.85 -7.89 -3.72
N PRO A 45 -7.23 -9.11 -4.17
CA PRO A 45 -7.13 -9.52 -5.57
C PRO A 45 -7.86 -8.64 -6.60
N VAL A 46 -8.89 -7.90 -6.17
CA VAL A 46 -9.61 -6.94 -7.04
C VAL A 46 -8.66 -5.87 -7.60
N THR A 47 -7.55 -5.60 -6.92
CA THR A 47 -6.49 -4.68 -7.37
C THR A 47 -5.56 -5.22 -8.43
N MET A 48 -5.60 -6.52 -8.67
CA MET A 48 -4.81 -7.22 -9.69
C MET A 48 -5.68 -7.68 -10.86
N THR A 49 -6.98 -7.39 -10.83
CA THR A 49 -7.92 -7.69 -11.92
C THR A 49 -7.88 -6.56 -12.94
N PRO A 50 -7.91 -6.84 -14.26
CA PRO A 50 -8.01 -5.79 -15.27
C PRO A 50 -9.25 -4.92 -15.06
N ILE A 51 -9.12 -3.61 -15.30
CA ILE A 51 -10.24 -2.66 -15.17
C ILE A 51 -11.40 -3.07 -16.10
N SER A 52 -11.11 -3.56 -17.31
CA SER A 52 -12.12 -4.06 -18.24
C SER A 52 -12.90 -5.28 -17.74
N ALA A 53 -12.37 -5.98 -16.73
CA ALA A 53 -13.02 -7.11 -16.07
C ALA A 53 -13.58 -6.73 -14.68
N GLY A 54 -13.66 -5.43 -14.36
CA GLY A 54 -14.21 -4.92 -13.10
C GLY A 54 -13.20 -4.74 -11.96
N GLY A 55 -11.90 -4.77 -12.24
CA GLY A 55 -10.87 -4.50 -11.23
C GLY A 55 -10.80 -3.05 -10.77
N ILE A 56 -10.25 -2.84 -9.56
CA ILE A 56 -10.11 -1.52 -8.91
C ILE A 56 -8.63 -1.30 -8.58
N PRO A 57 -7.94 -0.30 -9.16
CA PRO A 57 -6.51 -0.10 -8.89
C PRO A 57 -6.23 0.20 -7.41
N PRO A 58 -5.01 -0.11 -6.91
CA PRO A 58 -4.57 0.34 -5.59
C PRO A 58 -4.68 1.86 -5.44
N HIS A 59 -5.03 2.32 -4.24
CA HIS A 59 -5.28 3.74 -3.97
C HIS A 59 -4.02 4.61 -3.95
N GLY A 60 -2.83 4.01 -3.86
CA GLY A 60 -1.55 4.72 -3.82
C GLY A 60 -1.34 5.54 -2.53
N LYS A 61 -2.12 5.24 -1.48
CA LYS A 61 -2.13 5.93 -0.18
C LYS A 61 -1.88 4.95 0.99
N ASP A 62 -1.39 3.76 0.67
CA ASP A 62 -1.25 2.65 1.61
C ASP A 62 0.25 2.48 1.97
N PHE A 63 0.76 3.31 2.89
CA PHE A 63 2.17 3.34 3.36
C PHE A 63 2.33 3.86 4.79
#